data_AF-A0A9N7P1Z2-F1
#
_entry.id   AF-A0A9N7P1Z2-F1
#
_cell.length_a   1.000
_cell.length_b   1.000
_cell.length_c   1.000
_cell.angle_alpha   90.00
_cell.angle_beta   90.00
_cell.angle_gamma   90.00
#
_symmetry.space_group_name_H-M   'P 1'
#
loop_
_entity.id
_entity.type
_entity.pdbx_description
1 polymer ?
#
loop_
_entity_poly.entity_id
_entity_poly.type
_entity_poly.pdbx_seq_one_letter_code
_entity_poly.pdbx_strand_id
1 'polypeptide(L)'
;MGSRLGRRVVSFANLPIKLLMPSTFSNITEIALKTIPSASKIEIRRVLESLYGFEVERVHTLNMEGKKKKRGGLLLARPDYKKAYVTLRNPLSLNPDLFPIRVIEEEKKNMSKQAKSSIVEDPETVRSSHWLDEKRDGGRFKSGEQRSFGGRTRGRGEKVDSKPVAKFPWSSMTSIGR
;
A
#
# COMPACT_ATOMS: atom_id res chain seq x y z
N MET A 1 -8.46 42.26 -35.72
CA MET A 1 -9.09 41.00 -35.29
C MET A 1 -8.26 39.84 -35.83
N GLY A 2 -7.41 39.21 -35.01
CA GLY A 2 -6.52 38.13 -35.44
C GLY A 2 -7.30 36.88 -35.82
N SER A 3 -7.04 36.36 -37.01
CA SER A 3 -7.70 35.20 -37.62
C SER A 3 -7.65 33.95 -36.71
N ARG A 4 -8.83 33.42 -36.38
CA ARG A 4 -9.03 32.14 -35.67
C ARG A 4 -8.76 30.89 -36.54
N LEU A 5 -8.00 31.02 -37.63
CA LEU A 5 -7.72 29.95 -38.60
C LEU A 5 -6.36 29.27 -38.39
N GLY A 6 -5.70 29.51 -37.26
CA GLY A 6 -4.40 28.91 -36.92
C GLY A 6 -4.52 27.87 -35.82
N ARG A 7 -3.75 26.77 -35.95
CA ARG A 7 -3.54 25.76 -34.89
C ARG A 7 -3.31 26.45 -33.54
N ARG A 8 -3.88 25.91 -32.45
CA ARG A 8 -3.64 26.40 -31.08
C ARG A 8 -2.13 26.39 -30.80
N VAL A 9 -1.52 27.57 -30.80
CA VAL A 9 -0.12 27.80 -30.43
C VAL A 9 -0.03 27.85 -28.91
N VAL A 10 0.77 26.99 -28.31
CA VAL A 10 1.02 26.98 -26.86
C VAL A 10 2.44 27.48 -26.65
N SER A 11 2.58 28.72 -26.19
CA SER A 11 3.90 29.36 -26.02
C SER A 11 4.63 28.90 -24.76
N PHE A 12 3.90 28.60 -23.69
CA PHE A 12 4.46 28.06 -22.45
C PHE A 12 3.59 26.92 -21.93
N ALA A 13 4.17 25.73 -21.82
CA ALA A 13 3.48 24.57 -21.28
C ALA A 13 3.70 24.48 -19.77
N ASN A 14 2.79 25.06 -18.98
CA ASN A 14 2.78 24.89 -17.54
C ASN A 14 2.08 23.57 -17.15
N LEU A 15 2.68 22.44 -17.55
CA LEU A 15 2.19 21.10 -17.24
C LEU A 15 3.11 20.45 -16.19
N PRO A 16 2.63 20.20 -14.95
CA PRO A 16 3.44 19.55 -13.95
C PRO A 16 3.56 18.06 -14.29
N ILE A 17 4.76 17.65 -14.67
CA ILE A 17 5.11 16.26 -14.98
C ILE A 17 6.04 15.72 -13.90
N LYS A 18 5.66 14.56 -13.33
CA LYS A 18 6.50 13.81 -12.38
C LYS A 18 6.81 12.45 -12.97
N LEU A 19 8.08 12.09 -13.05
CA LEU A 19 8.51 10.75 -13.41
C LEU A 19 8.12 9.78 -12.28
N LEU A 20 7.52 8.66 -12.65
CA LEU A 20 7.37 7.51 -11.76
C LEU A 20 8.59 6.61 -11.91
N MET A 21 8.95 5.93 -10.82
CA MET A 21 10.13 5.07 -10.80
C MET A 21 9.98 3.95 -11.84
N PRO A 22 10.97 3.76 -12.73
CA PRO A 22 10.95 2.67 -13.68
C PRO A 22 11.22 1.34 -12.98
N SER A 23 10.73 0.24 -13.56
CA SER A 23 11.00 -1.12 -13.04
C SER A 23 12.45 -1.55 -13.27
N THR A 24 13.06 -1.09 -14.36
CA THR A 24 14.44 -1.39 -14.76
C THR A 24 15.19 -0.09 -15.05
N PHE A 25 16.52 -0.12 -14.93
CA PHE A 25 17.37 1.06 -15.13
C PHE A 25 18.12 1.05 -16.47
N SER A 26 18.33 -0.14 -17.04
CA SER A 26 18.91 -0.34 -18.36
C SER A 26 17.80 -0.52 -19.41
N ASN A 27 18.02 0.05 -20.60
CA ASN A 27 17.17 -0.11 -21.79
C ASN A 27 15.68 0.16 -21.56
N ILE A 28 15.36 1.34 -21.01
CA ILE A 28 13.99 1.76 -20.74
C ILE A 28 13.34 2.19 -22.05
N THR A 29 12.41 1.37 -22.54
CA THR A 29 11.61 1.67 -23.74
C THR A 29 10.33 2.43 -23.39
N GLU A 30 9.78 2.18 -22.20
CA GLU A 30 8.54 2.79 -21.73
C GLU A 30 8.74 3.47 -20.38
N ILE A 31 8.34 4.73 -20.30
CA ILE A 31 8.39 5.52 -19.06
C ILE A 31 6.97 5.80 -18.54
N ALA A 32 6.82 5.77 -17.22
CA ALA A 32 5.58 6.13 -16.55
C ALA A 32 5.68 7.53 -15.95
N LEU A 33 4.65 8.35 -16.19
CA LEU A 33 4.53 9.72 -15.72
C LEU A 33 3.26 9.90 -14.88
N LYS A 34 3.34 10.81 -13.93
CA LYS A 34 2.21 11.33 -13.17
C LYS A 34 2.02 12.80 -13.51
N THR A 35 0.83 13.15 -13.98
CA THR A 35 0.45 14.50 -14.44
C THR A 35 -0.94 14.88 -13.95
N ILE A 36 -1.42 16.09 -14.29
CA ILE A 36 -2.78 16.55 -13.98
C ILE A 36 -3.85 15.85 -14.83
N PRO A 37 -5.07 15.65 -14.31
CA PRO A 37 -6.17 14.97 -15.04
C PRO A 37 -6.63 15.71 -16.30
N SER A 38 -6.36 17.02 -16.44
CA SER A 38 -6.71 17.80 -17.63
C SER A 38 -5.74 17.60 -18.81
N ALA A 39 -4.55 17.04 -18.61
CA ALA A 39 -3.51 16.95 -19.63
C ALA A 39 -3.90 16.03 -20.80
N SER A 40 -3.78 16.50 -22.05
CA SER A 40 -4.01 15.67 -23.24
C SER A 40 -2.76 14.89 -23.66
N LYS A 41 -2.94 13.75 -24.35
CA LYS A 41 -1.84 12.96 -24.93
C LYS A 41 -0.93 13.80 -25.83
N ILE A 42 -1.54 14.70 -26.61
CA ILE A 42 -0.83 15.58 -27.55
C ILE A 42 0.02 16.61 -26.80
N GLU A 43 -0.49 17.14 -25.69
CA GLU A 43 0.23 18.10 -24.87
C GLU A 43 1.43 17.43 -24.19
N ILE A 44 1.23 16.26 -23.58
CA ILE A 44 2.30 15.49 -22.93
C ILE A 44 3.42 15.20 -23.94
N ARG A 45 3.06 14.73 -25.14
CA ARG A 45 4.03 14.45 -26.22
C ARG A 45 4.82 15.69 -26.59
N ARG A 46 4.15 16.81 -26.89
CA ARG A 46 4.80 18.07 -27.29
C ARG A 46 5.75 18.58 -26.21
N VAL A 47 5.35 18.50 -24.94
CA VAL A 47 6.19 18.94 -23.80
C VAL A 47 7.45 18.10 -23.69
N LEU A 48 7.33 16.77 -23.80
CA LEU A 48 8.49 15.87 -23.74
C LEU A 48 9.45 16.07 -24.92
N GLU A 49 8.91 16.24 -26.12
CA GLU A 49 9.70 16.52 -27.33
C GLU A 49 10.37 17.90 -27.26
N SER A 50 9.63 18.95 -26.87
CA SER A 50 10.12 20.34 -26.96
C SER A 50 11.01 20.76 -25.79
N LEU A 51 10.69 20.36 -24.56
CA LEU A 51 11.47 20.77 -23.38
C LEU A 51 12.64 19.84 -23.09
N TYR A 52 12.46 18.53 -23.30
CA TYR A 52 13.43 17.51 -22.90
C TYR A 52 14.12 16.84 -24.09
N GLY A 53 13.65 17.08 -25.32
CA GLY A 53 14.26 16.50 -26.53
C GLY A 53 14.03 14.99 -26.70
N PHE A 54 13.03 14.41 -26.02
CA PHE A 54 12.75 12.98 -26.15
C PHE A 54 12.05 12.66 -27.47
N GLU A 55 12.47 11.57 -28.11
CA GLU A 55 11.77 11.01 -29.25
C GLU A 55 10.64 10.07 -28.80
N VAL A 56 9.41 10.59 -28.80
CA VAL A 56 8.23 9.86 -28.37
C VAL A 56 7.56 9.17 -29.54
N GLU A 57 7.37 7.85 -29.44
CA GLU A 57 6.62 7.08 -30.41
C GLU A 57 5.11 7.22 -30.16
N ARG A 58 4.67 6.83 -28.95
CA ARG A 58 3.25 6.75 -28.57
C ARG A 58 3.05 7.09 -27.09
N VAL A 59 1.85 7.60 -26.78
CA VAL A 59 1.43 7.96 -25.42
C VAL A 59 0.09 7.32 -25.09
N HIS A 60 0.06 6.53 -24.03
CA HIS A 60 -1.14 5.99 -23.41
C HIS A 60 -1.40 6.70 -22.09
N THR A 61 -2.66 6.95 -21.77
CA THR A 61 -3.04 7.69 -20.56
C THR A 61 -4.18 7.00 -19.84
N LEU A 62 -4.13 7.02 -18.52
CA LEU A 62 -5.15 6.50 -17.62
C LEU A 62 -5.51 7.60 -16.61
N ASN A 63 -6.80 7.82 -16.40
CA ASN A 63 -7.29 8.71 -15.35
C ASN A 63 -7.33 7.92 -14.04
N MET A 64 -6.58 8.36 -13.04
CA MET A 64 -6.46 7.69 -11.74
C MET A 64 -7.13 8.54 -10.67
N GLU A 65 -8.10 7.95 -9.97
CA GLU A 65 -8.68 8.57 -8.79
C GLU A 65 -7.69 8.56 -7.62
N GLY A 66 -7.68 9.65 -6.87
CA GLY A 66 -6.94 9.77 -5.63
C GLY A 66 -7.57 8.90 -4.54
N LYS A 67 -6.73 8.43 -3.61
CA LYS A 67 -7.20 7.63 -2.48
C LYS A 67 -8.12 8.45 -1.58
N LYS A 68 -9.38 8.03 -1.51
CA LYS A 68 -10.40 8.53 -0.59
C LYS A 68 -10.25 7.83 0.77
N LYS A 69 -10.30 8.59 1.86
CA LYS A 69 -10.27 8.10 3.26
C LYS A 69 -11.38 8.78 4.03
N LYS A 70 -12.18 8.02 4.77
CA LYS A 70 -13.20 8.55 5.66
C LYS A 70 -12.74 8.40 7.11
N ARG A 71 -12.80 9.48 7.90
CA ARG A 71 -12.52 9.45 9.35
C ARG A 71 -13.72 10.09 10.07
N GLY A 72 -14.50 9.27 10.77
CA GLY A 72 -15.79 9.71 11.31
C GLY A 72 -16.73 10.19 10.20
N GLY A 73 -17.21 11.43 10.28
CA GLY A 73 -18.05 12.07 9.27
C GLY A 73 -17.30 12.76 8.11
N LEU A 74 -15.99 13.00 8.23
CA LEU A 74 -15.23 13.77 7.24
C LEU A 74 -14.63 12.85 6.16
N LEU A 75 -14.82 13.24 4.88
CA LEU A 75 -14.20 12.59 3.72
C LEU A 75 -12.96 13.37 3.29
N LEU A 76 -11.79 12.74 3.39
CA LEU A 76 -10.50 13.26 2.96
C LEU A 76 -10.07 12.53 1.69
N ALA A 77 -9.73 13.26 0.63
CA ALA A 77 -9.27 12.68 -0.62
C ALA A 77 -7.87 13.20 -1.00
N ARG A 78 -7.06 12.33 -1.58
CA ARG A 78 -5.86 12.75 -2.31
C ARG A 78 -6.27 13.31 -3.68
N PRO A 79 -5.50 14.24 -4.26
CA PRO A 79 -5.80 14.74 -5.58
C PRO A 79 -5.72 13.64 -6.63
N ASP A 80 -6.69 13.62 -7.52
CA ASP A 80 -6.70 12.78 -8.72
C ASP A 80 -5.52 13.15 -9.63
N TYR A 81 -5.08 12.19 -10.43
CA TYR A 81 -3.98 12.40 -11.35
C TYR A 81 -4.17 11.60 -12.62
N LYS A 82 -3.43 11.98 -13.66
CA LYS A 82 -3.32 11.19 -14.88
C LYS A 82 -2.02 10.43 -14.88
N LYS A 83 -2.10 9.12 -15.03
CA LYS A 83 -0.94 8.27 -15.29
C LYS A 83 -0.74 8.22 -16.80
N ALA A 84 0.45 8.56 -17.27
CA ALA A 84 0.79 8.46 -18.68
C ALA A 84 1.93 7.46 -18.86
N TYR A 85 1.74 6.55 -19.80
CA TYR A 85 2.74 5.61 -20.27
C TYR A 85 3.24 6.09 -21.62
N VAL A 86 4.53 6.36 -21.71
CA VAL A 86 5.14 6.95 -22.90
C VAL A 86 6.16 5.98 -23.44
N THR A 87 5.94 5.56 -24.69
CA THR A 87 6.88 4.72 -25.42
C THR A 87 7.88 5.61 -26.14
N LEU A 88 9.16 5.41 -25.84
CA LEU A 88 10.29 6.08 -26.47
C LEU A 88 10.72 5.31 -27.71
N ARG A 89 11.18 6.03 -28.74
CA ARG A 89 11.81 5.40 -29.91
C ARG A 89 13.20 4.87 -29.57
N ASN A 90 13.97 5.70 -28.88
CA ASN A 90 15.31 5.36 -28.44
C ASN A 90 15.26 4.92 -26.97
N PRO A 91 15.79 3.73 -26.64
CA PRO A 91 15.81 3.25 -25.26
C PRO A 91 16.71 4.14 -24.40
N LEU A 92 16.24 4.45 -23.20
CA LEU A 92 16.97 5.28 -22.24
C LEU A 92 17.73 4.40 -21.23
N SER A 93 18.93 4.80 -20.84
CA SER A 93 19.64 4.25 -19.68
C SER A 93 19.68 5.29 -18.55
N LEU A 94 19.34 4.88 -17.33
CA LEU A 94 19.40 5.73 -16.14
C LEU A 94 20.46 5.18 -15.18
N ASN A 95 21.35 6.04 -14.73
CA ASN A 95 22.32 5.67 -13.71
C ASN A 95 21.60 5.53 -12.36
N PRO A 96 21.72 4.39 -11.67
CA PRO A 96 21.01 4.16 -10.41
C PRO A 96 21.46 5.09 -9.28
N ASP A 97 22.65 5.68 -9.41
CA ASP A 97 23.26 6.55 -8.41
C ASP A 97 22.86 8.03 -8.58
N LEU A 98 22.00 8.34 -9.58
CA LEU A 98 21.45 9.69 -9.78
C LEU A 98 20.72 10.23 -8.55
N PHE A 99 20.22 9.33 -7.69
CA PHE A 99 19.63 9.68 -6.41
C PHE A 99 20.10 8.69 -5.34
N PRO A 100 20.34 9.14 -4.09
CA PRO A 100 20.79 8.28 -2.99
C PRO A 100 19.69 7.34 -2.46
N ILE A 101 18.81 6.84 -3.33
CA ILE A 101 17.71 5.94 -2.97
C ILE A 101 18.27 4.59 -2.52
N ARG A 102 19.25 4.05 -3.26
CA ARG A 102 19.87 2.75 -2.93
C ARG A 102 20.61 2.79 -1.60
N VAL A 103 21.39 3.84 -1.38
CA VAL A 103 22.12 4.06 -0.11
C VAL A 103 21.16 4.08 1.07
N ILE A 104 20.05 4.82 0.96
CA ILE A 104 19.03 4.89 2.02
C ILE A 104 18.31 3.54 2.21
N GLU A 105 18.02 2.81 1.13
CA GLU A 105 17.41 1.47 1.23
C GLU A 105 18.33 0.44 1.88
N GLU A 106 19.62 0.48 1.55
CA GLU A 106 20.65 -0.37 2.14
C GLU A 106 20.85 -0.04 3.63
N GLU A 107 20.92 1.25 3.99
CA GLU A 107 20.95 1.70 5.38
C GLU A 107 19.73 1.19 6.17
N LYS A 108 18.52 1.34 5.63
CA LYS A 108 17.30 0.82 6.28
C LYS A 108 17.34 -0.70 6.45
N LYS A 109 17.84 -1.43 5.46
CA LYS A 109 18.00 -2.90 5.56
C LYS A 109 18.99 -3.26 6.65
N ASN A 110 20.14 -2.59 6.69
CA ASN A 110 21.18 -2.83 7.70
C ASN A 110 20.67 -2.51 9.11
N MET A 111 19.98 -1.38 9.29
CA MET A 111 19.32 -1.03 10.56
C MET A 111 18.28 -2.08 10.97
N SER A 112 17.48 -2.59 10.04
CA SER A 112 16.49 -3.64 10.33
C SER A 112 17.12 -5.00 10.66
N LYS A 113 18.29 -5.32 10.08
CA LYS A 113 19.06 -6.53 10.39
C LYS A 113 19.68 -6.41 11.78
N GLN A 114 20.23 -5.25 12.12
CA GLN A 114 20.78 -4.97 13.45
C GLN A 114 19.71 -5.02 14.54
N ALA A 115 18.51 -4.49 14.28
CA ALA A 115 17.38 -4.60 15.20
C ALA A 115 16.86 -6.05 15.37
N LYS A 116 17.14 -6.94 14.43
CA LYS A 116 16.82 -8.37 14.52
C LYS A 116 17.93 -9.19 15.19
N SER A 117 19.18 -8.74 15.15
CA SER A 117 20.31 -9.40 15.79
C SER A 117 20.55 -8.93 17.24
N SER A 118 19.84 -7.91 17.72
CA SER A 118 19.84 -7.52 19.14
C SER A 118 18.80 -8.28 19.97
N ILE A 119 18.09 -9.26 19.39
CA ILE A 119 17.37 -10.26 20.16
C ILE A 119 18.45 -11.20 20.73
N VAL A 120 18.62 -11.20 22.05
CA VAL A 120 19.57 -12.06 22.74
C VAL A 120 19.17 -13.51 22.46
N GLU A 121 20.01 -14.25 21.74
CA GLU A 121 19.88 -15.71 21.64
C GLU A 121 20.41 -16.31 22.95
N ASP A 122 19.53 -16.42 23.95
CA ASP A 122 19.76 -17.25 25.12
C ASP A 122 19.52 -18.72 24.72
N PRO A 123 20.53 -19.61 24.78
CA PRO A 123 20.30 -21.02 24.61
C PRO A 123 19.63 -21.55 25.89
N GLU A 124 18.37 -21.98 25.74
CA GLU A 124 17.52 -22.67 26.73
C GLU A 124 16.45 -21.81 27.41
N THR A 125 15.24 -21.89 26.81
CA THR A 125 13.93 -21.78 27.45
C THR A 125 13.73 -20.73 28.54
N VAL A 126 13.33 -19.53 28.14
CA VAL A 126 12.46 -18.70 28.99
C VAL A 126 11.19 -18.40 28.21
N ARG A 127 10.10 -19.06 28.62
CA ARG A 127 8.75 -18.72 28.17
C ARG A 127 8.57 -17.23 28.40
N SER A 128 8.35 -16.49 27.31
CA SER A 128 7.87 -15.11 27.39
C SER A 128 6.59 -15.13 28.22
N SER A 129 6.68 -14.65 29.46
CA SER A 129 5.52 -14.40 30.29
C SER A 129 4.71 -13.31 29.59
N HIS A 130 3.63 -13.75 28.97
CA HIS A 130 2.67 -12.86 28.34
C HIS A 130 2.03 -12.00 29.44
N TRP A 131 1.62 -10.77 29.10
CA TRP A 131 0.94 -9.81 30.00
C TRP A 131 -0.34 -10.36 30.69
N LEU A 132 -0.72 -11.62 30.43
CA LEU A 132 -1.84 -12.33 31.05
C LEU A 132 -1.44 -13.25 32.21
N ASP A 133 -0.15 -13.52 32.44
CA ASP A 133 0.33 -14.37 33.54
C ASP A 133 0.63 -13.56 34.81
N GLU A 134 -0.31 -12.70 35.21
CA GLU A 134 -0.28 -12.05 36.52
C GLU A 134 -1.11 -12.86 37.52
N LYS A 135 -0.41 -13.33 38.55
CA LYS A 135 -0.90 -14.14 39.67
C LYS A 135 -2.23 -13.63 40.23
N ARG A 136 -3.24 -14.51 40.29
CA ARG A 136 -4.34 -14.37 41.26
C ARG A 136 -3.99 -15.12 42.54
N ASP A 137 -3.28 -14.43 43.43
CA ASP A 137 -3.23 -14.81 44.84
C ASP A 137 -4.36 -14.09 45.60
N GLY A 138 -5.20 -14.88 46.28
CA GLY A 138 -5.91 -14.50 47.51
C GLY A 138 -7.12 -13.56 47.40
N GLY A 139 -8.33 -14.12 47.52
CA GLY A 139 -9.55 -13.32 47.72
C GLY A 139 -10.78 -14.15 48.06
N ARG A 140 -10.83 -14.66 49.30
CA ARG A 140 -12.01 -15.32 49.89
C ARG A 140 -13.14 -14.30 50.04
N PHE A 141 -14.20 -14.39 49.24
CA PHE A 141 -15.46 -13.72 49.54
C PHE A 141 -16.62 -14.73 49.43
N LYS A 142 -17.23 -15.02 50.58
CA LYS A 142 -18.48 -15.78 50.69
C LYS A 142 -19.64 -14.85 50.32
N SER A 143 -20.46 -15.27 49.37
CA SER A 143 -21.86 -14.85 49.22
C SER A 143 -22.54 -16.01 48.48
N GLY A 144 -23.53 -16.71 49.03
CA GLY A 144 -24.70 -16.14 49.67
C GLY A 144 -25.84 -16.20 48.65
N GLU A 145 -26.83 -17.03 48.96
CA GLU A 145 -28.19 -17.03 48.43
C GLU A 145 -28.43 -17.39 46.95
N GLN A 146 -29.21 -18.47 46.81
CA GLN A 146 -29.92 -18.89 45.62
C GLN A 146 -30.79 -17.77 45.05
N ARG A 147 -30.73 -17.55 43.74
CA ARG A 147 -31.91 -17.13 42.97
C ARG A 147 -32.01 -17.89 41.65
N SER A 148 -33.16 -18.54 41.56
CA SER A 148 -33.74 -19.30 40.48
C SER A 148 -33.99 -18.49 39.21
N PHE A 149 -33.81 -19.13 38.06
CA PHE A 149 -34.66 -19.12 36.86
C PHE A 149 -33.85 -19.89 35.79
N GLY A 150 -34.21 -21.09 35.33
CA GLY A 150 -35.52 -21.46 34.82
C GLY A 150 -35.45 -21.46 33.30
N GLY A 151 -35.28 -22.63 32.68
CA GLY A 151 -35.60 -22.86 31.26
C GLY A 151 -34.49 -23.56 30.48
N ARG A 152 -34.64 -24.86 30.19
CA ARG A 152 -35.09 -25.41 28.88
C ARG A 152 -33.93 -25.48 27.86
N THR A 153 -33.64 -26.53 27.10
CA THR A 153 -34.26 -27.82 26.77
C THR A 153 -33.35 -28.49 25.71
N ARG A 154 -33.24 -29.82 25.71
CA ARG A 154 -32.79 -30.73 24.60
C ARG A 154 -31.33 -30.55 24.14
N GLY A 155 -30.54 -31.58 23.88
CA GLY A 155 -30.75 -33.02 23.77
C GLY A 155 -29.69 -33.58 22.81
N ARG A 156 -29.12 -34.73 23.16
CA ARG A 156 -28.60 -35.80 22.29
C ARG A 156 -27.44 -35.48 21.33
N GLY A 157 -26.32 -36.18 21.53
CA GLY A 157 -25.25 -36.28 20.54
C GLY A 157 -24.01 -37.00 21.08
N GLU A 158 -24.03 -38.32 21.07
CA GLU A 158 -22.88 -39.19 21.28
C GLU A 158 -22.05 -39.25 19.98
N LYS A 159 -20.73 -38.97 20.03
CA LYS A 159 -19.64 -39.82 19.46
C LYS A 159 -18.29 -39.10 19.26
N VAL A 160 -17.26 -39.83 19.72
CA VAL A 160 -15.98 -40.14 19.04
C VAL A 160 -14.83 -39.12 19.12
N ASP A 161 -13.73 -39.62 19.69
CA ASP A 161 -12.40 -39.03 19.77
C ASP A 161 -11.80 -38.64 18.42
N SER A 162 -11.22 -37.44 18.36
CA SER A 162 -10.17 -37.11 17.39
C SER A 162 -9.18 -36.11 18.01
N LYS A 163 -7.88 -36.36 17.77
CA LYS A 163 -6.71 -35.63 18.33
C LYS A 163 -6.84 -34.11 18.15
N PRO A 164 -6.33 -33.28 19.10
CA PRO A 164 -6.48 -31.84 19.00
C PRO A 164 -5.57 -31.27 17.91
N VAL A 165 -6.15 -30.97 16.74
CA VAL A 165 -5.52 -30.09 15.75
C VAL A 165 -5.67 -28.66 16.28
N ALA A 166 -4.55 -27.95 16.45
CA ALA A 166 -4.52 -26.58 16.92
C ALA A 166 -5.41 -25.68 16.03
N LYS A 167 -6.57 -25.27 16.55
CA LYS A 167 -7.46 -24.31 15.90
C LYS A 167 -7.04 -22.90 16.30
N PHE A 168 -6.50 -22.16 15.34
CA PHE A 168 -6.22 -20.74 15.49
C PHE A 168 -7.52 -19.95 15.75
N PRO A 169 -7.46 -18.89 16.58
CA PRO A 169 -8.64 -18.21 17.15
C PRO A 169 -9.54 -17.49 16.15
N TRP A 170 -9.16 -17.41 14.88
CA TRP A 170 -9.94 -16.78 13.80
C TRP A 170 -10.48 -17.79 12.78
N SER A 171 -10.19 -19.09 12.94
CA SER A 171 -10.68 -20.15 12.05
C SER A 171 -12.21 -20.40 12.15
N SER A 172 -12.88 -19.84 13.16
CA SER A 172 -14.34 -19.90 13.35
C SER A 172 -15.07 -18.64 12.87
N MET A 173 -14.39 -17.64 12.31
CA MET A 173 -15.05 -16.47 11.73
C MET A 173 -15.53 -16.78 10.31
N THR A 174 -16.68 -17.44 10.19
CA THR A 174 -17.46 -17.40 8.96
C THR A 174 -18.02 -15.99 8.78
N SER A 175 -17.69 -15.36 7.65
CA SER A 175 -18.26 -14.09 7.24
C SER A 175 -19.76 -14.25 7.03
N ILE A 176 -20.58 -13.72 7.95
CA ILE A 176 -22.00 -13.58 7.71
C ILE A 176 -22.18 -12.33 6.84
N GLY A 177 -22.33 -12.57 5.54
CA GLY A 177 -22.65 -11.56 4.55
C GLY A 177 -24.02 -11.84 3.97
N ARG A 178 -24.97 -10.95 4.25
CA ARG A 178 -26.01 -10.54 3.30
C ARG A 178 -26.37 -9.10 3.58
#